data_AF-A0A533V8K6-F1
#
_entry.id   AF-A0A533V8K6-F1
#
_cell.length_a   1.000
_cell.length_b   1.000
_cell.length_c   1.000
_cell.angle_alpha   90.00
_cell.angle_beta   90.00
_cell.angle_gamma   90.00
#
_symmetry.space_group_name_H-M   'P 1'
#
loop_
_entity.id
_entity.type
_entity.pdbx_description
1 polymer ?
#
loop_
_entity_poly.entity_id
_entity_poly.type
_entity_poly.pdbx_seq_one_letter_code
_entity_poly.pdbx_strand_id
1 'polypeptide(L)'
;MSSFAEKSSPANFHRSTLSPEGPKIIDSKLKVELVFEGVGFFSNMAFLGLDGIWALDKNEGTVQRIVNETMPSEPIFDAKVATRSERGMLGIAISSKYKTNEQVNNQQKGDYHYDVEDSSKKDKYVFLYFTEAKTSDGVDMDGSNPIGNRLYRYELINDTQLGNDNN
;
A
#
# COMPACT_ATOMS: atom_id res chain seq x y z
N MET A 1 14.00 -26.73 3.01
CA MET A 1 13.09 -25.94 3.86
C MET A 1 13.96 -25.11 4.78
N SER A 2 14.22 -23.86 4.42
CA SER A 2 15.11 -22.96 5.18
C SER A 2 14.30 -22.21 6.22
N SER A 3 14.63 -22.36 7.49
CA SER A 3 14.04 -21.59 8.59
C SER A 3 14.69 -20.21 8.62
N PHE A 4 13.92 -19.15 8.38
CA PHE A 4 14.34 -17.80 8.77
C PHE A 4 14.23 -17.69 10.30
N ALA A 5 15.38 -17.66 10.97
CA ALA A 5 15.48 -17.35 12.39
C ALA A 5 15.57 -15.84 12.55
N GLU A 6 14.49 -15.20 13.00
CA GLU A 6 14.52 -13.81 13.45
C GLU A 6 15.19 -13.77 14.82
N LYS A 7 16.40 -13.20 14.89
CA LYS A 7 17.11 -12.97 16.15
C LYS A 7 16.62 -11.66 16.77
N SER A 8 15.40 -11.65 17.29
CA SER A 8 14.89 -10.54 18.11
C SER A 8 14.67 -11.00 19.57
N SER A 9 15.05 -10.12 20.50
CA SER A 9 14.91 -10.28 21.97
C SER A 9 13.49 -10.72 22.35
N PRO A 10 13.26 -11.58 23.37
CA PRO A 10 11.95 -12.15 23.64
C PRO A 10 11.07 -11.09 24.32
N ALA A 11 10.42 -10.25 23.52
CA ALA A 11 9.16 -9.68 23.94
C ALA A 11 8.15 -10.84 24.02
N ASN A 12 7.58 -11.08 25.20
CA ASN A 12 6.55 -12.08 25.45
C ASN A 12 5.25 -11.69 24.70
N PHE A 13 5.25 -11.82 23.38
CA PHE A 13 4.02 -11.79 22.61
C PHE A 13 3.27 -13.08 22.93
N HIS A 14 2.10 -12.96 23.57
CA HIS A 14 1.16 -14.06 23.68
C HIS A 14 0.69 -14.42 22.28
N ARG A 15 1.37 -15.38 21.65
CA ARG A 15 0.98 -15.88 20.34
C ARG A 15 -0.27 -16.72 20.56
N SER A 16 -1.41 -16.25 20.08
CA SER A 16 -2.66 -17.02 20.11
C SER A 16 -2.41 -18.41 19.51
N THR A 17 -2.87 -19.46 20.19
CA THR A 17 -2.87 -20.81 19.64
C THR A 17 -3.70 -20.81 18.37
N LEU A 18 -3.11 -21.20 17.24
CA LEU A 18 -3.81 -21.30 15.96
C LEU A 18 -4.99 -22.28 16.12
N SER A 19 -6.20 -21.81 15.81
CA SER A 19 -7.35 -22.71 15.66
C SER A 19 -7.05 -23.68 14.51
N PRO A 20 -7.21 -25.00 14.70
CA PRO A 20 -7.00 -25.98 13.62
C PRO A 20 -7.92 -25.72 12.43
N GLU A 21 -9.07 -25.07 12.68
CA GLU A 21 -10.11 -24.82 11.68
C GLU A 21 -9.95 -23.45 10.99
N GLY A 22 -8.96 -22.65 11.41
CA GLY A 22 -8.76 -21.30 10.87
C GLY A 22 -9.91 -20.33 11.18
N PRO A 23 -9.93 -19.14 10.54
CA PRO A 23 -11.05 -18.21 10.63
C PRO A 23 -12.32 -18.80 9.97
N LYS A 24 -13.46 -18.69 10.65
CA LYS A 24 -14.76 -19.14 10.15
C LYS A 24 -15.59 -17.98 9.62
N ILE A 25 -16.20 -18.18 8.45
CA ILE A 25 -17.24 -17.29 7.93
C ILE A 25 -18.58 -17.73 8.52
N ILE A 26 -19.15 -16.91 9.40
CA ILE A 26 -20.44 -17.18 10.03
C ILE A 26 -21.63 -16.68 9.19
N ASP A 27 -21.41 -15.73 8.29
CA ASP A 27 -22.44 -15.22 7.38
C ASP A 27 -22.47 -16.04 6.09
N SER A 28 -23.57 -16.75 5.86
CA SER A 28 -23.75 -17.61 4.68
C SER A 28 -23.79 -16.85 3.35
N LYS A 29 -23.92 -15.52 3.37
CA LYS A 29 -23.89 -14.67 2.17
C LYS A 29 -22.48 -14.22 1.80
N LEU A 30 -21.49 -14.47 2.65
CA LEU A 30 -20.09 -14.16 2.38
C LEU A 30 -19.35 -15.39 1.85
N LYS A 31 -18.48 -15.15 0.86
CA LYS A 31 -17.56 -16.14 0.30
C LYS A 31 -16.13 -15.62 0.47
N VAL A 32 -15.21 -16.51 0.82
CA VAL A 32 -13.77 -16.23 0.77
C VAL A 32 -13.19 -16.93 -0.45
N GLU A 33 -12.38 -16.19 -1.20
CA GLU A 33 -11.64 -16.67 -2.34
C GLU A 33 -10.18 -16.24 -2.20
N LEU A 34 -9.26 -17.16 -2.48
CA LEU A 34 -7.85 -16.81 -2.58
C LEU A 34 -7.64 -16.10 -3.92
N VAL A 35 -7.25 -14.83 -3.89
CA VAL A 35 -6.93 -14.04 -5.09
C VAL A 35 -5.44 -14.04 -5.38
N PHE A 36 -4.61 -14.08 -4.34
CA PHE A 36 -3.16 -14.09 -4.47
C PHE A 36 -2.52 -14.69 -3.21
N GLU A 37 -1.51 -15.53 -3.40
CA GLU A 37 -0.63 -16.02 -2.34
C GLU A 37 0.82 -15.69 -2.72
N GLY A 38 1.55 -15.05 -1.82
CA GLY A 38 2.91 -14.60 -2.06
C GLY A 38 3.77 -14.66 -0.80
N VAL A 39 5.09 -14.52 -1.00
CA VAL A 39 6.07 -14.44 0.09
C VAL A 39 6.30 -12.97 0.41
N GLY A 40 6.10 -12.59 1.67
CA GLY A 40 6.27 -11.21 2.14
C GLY A 40 5.60 -11.00 3.49
N PHE A 41 5.83 -9.84 4.10
CA PHE A 41 5.15 -9.45 5.33
C PHE A 41 4.07 -8.40 5.00
N PHE A 42 3.04 -8.84 4.27
CA PHE A 42 2.00 -7.94 3.79
C PHE A 42 1.21 -7.32 4.95
N SER A 43 1.17 -5.99 5.03
CA SER A 43 0.52 -5.25 6.12
C SER A 43 -0.78 -4.58 5.74
N ASN A 44 -0.92 -4.16 4.48
CA ASN A 44 -2.06 -3.39 4.01
C ASN A 44 -2.24 -3.51 2.49
N MET A 45 -3.38 -3.09 1.98
CA MET A 45 -3.64 -3.04 0.54
C MET A 45 -4.63 -1.93 0.16
N ALA A 46 -4.55 -1.46 -1.08
CA ALA A 46 -5.55 -0.59 -1.69
C ALA A 46 -5.87 -1.02 -3.13
N PHE A 47 -7.11 -0.76 -3.55
CA PHE A 47 -7.54 -0.98 -4.93
C PHE A 47 -7.30 0.27 -5.76
N LEU A 48 -6.66 0.12 -6.91
CA LEU A 48 -6.37 1.20 -7.83
C LEU A 48 -7.18 0.99 -9.13
N GLY A 49 -8.46 1.34 -9.09
CA GLY A 49 -9.39 1.09 -10.20
C GLY A 49 -9.65 -0.39 -10.46
N LEU A 50 -9.98 -0.74 -11.71
CA LEU A 50 -10.27 -2.10 -12.15
C LEU A 50 -9.02 -2.98 -12.32
N ASP A 51 -7.82 -2.38 -12.34
CA ASP A 51 -6.62 -2.99 -12.91
C ASP A 51 -5.61 -3.51 -11.86
N GLY A 52 -5.99 -3.63 -10.59
CA GLY A 52 -5.20 -4.41 -9.62
C GLY A 52 -5.24 -3.95 -8.15
N ILE A 53 -4.58 -4.75 -7.33
CA ILE A 53 -4.38 -4.52 -5.90
C ILE A 53 -2.94 -4.00 -5.70
N TRP A 54 -2.79 -2.96 -4.90
CA TRP A 54 -1.48 -2.53 -4.41
C TRP A 54 -1.33 -3.03 -2.99
N ALA A 55 -0.34 -3.87 -2.73
CA ALA A 55 -0.08 -4.48 -1.43
C ALA A 55 1.21 -3.92 -0.82
N LEU A 56 1.19 -3.61 0.47
CA LEU A 56 2.35 -3.10 1.20
C LEU A 56 3.13 -4.24 1.81
N ASP A 57 4.44 -4.34 1.56
CA ASP A 57 5.33 -5.18 2.38
C ASP A 57 5.90 -4.36 3.53
N LYS A 58 5.55 -4.75 4.76
CA LYS A 58 5.94 -4.05 5.98
C LYS A 58 7.45 -3.90 6.12
N ASN A 59 8.18 -4.99 5.88
CA ASN A 59 9.57 -5.11 6.28
C ASN A 59 10.54 -4.75 5.15
N GLU A 60 10.12 -4.97 3.90
CA GLU A 60 10.89 -4.56 2.73
C GLU A 60 10.61 -3.10 2.35
N GLY A 61 9.64 -2.42 2.99
CA GLY A 61 9.38 -1.00 2.69
C GLY A 61 8.76 -0.76 1.31
N THR A 62 8.21 -1.81 0.68
CA THR A 62 7.78 -1.78 -0.71
C THR A 62 6.26 -1.68 -0.89
N VAL A 63 5.86 -1.15 -2.05
CA VAL A 63 4.51 -1.25 -2.60
C VAL A 63 4.54 -2.17 -3.81
N GLN A 64 3.90 -3.32 -3.69
CA GLN A 64 3.81 -4.33 -4.74
C GLN A 64 2.51 -4.19 -5.52
N ARG A 65 2.56 -4.43 -6.84
CA ARG A 65 1.35 -4.51 -7.67
C ARG A 65 0.94 -5.96 -7.86
N ILE A 66 -0.32 -6.28 -7.64
CA ILE A 66 -0.91 -7.57 -7.96
C ILE A 66 -1.96 -7.36 -9.06
N VAL A 67 -1.72 -7.96 -10.22
CA VAL A 67 -2.59 -7.88 -11.40
C VAL A 67 -2.74 -9.28 -11.97
N ASN A 68 -3.97 -9.68 -12.30
CA ASN A 68 -4.28 -11.01 -12.84
C ASN A 68 -3.64 -12.14 -11.99
N GLU A 69 -3.76 -12.04 -10.66
CA GLU A 69 -3.22 -13.04 -9.71
C GLU A 69 -1.68 -13.17 -9.75
N THR A 70 -0.98 -12.21 -10.37
CA THR A 70 0.48 -12.19 -10.48
C THR A 70 1.07 -10.94 -9.85
N MET A 71 2.27 -11.06 -9.31
CA MET A 71 3.03 -9.97 -8.70
C MET A 71 4.38 -9.84 -9.43
N PRO A 72 4.63 -8.73 -10.15
CA PRO A 72 5.94 -8.46 -10.74
C PRO A 72 7.04 -8.40 -9.68
N SER A 73 8.28 -8.70 -10.07
CA SER A 73 9.42 -8.66 -9.15
C SER A 73 9.85 -7.24 -8.77
N GLU A 74 9.56 -6.26 -9.62
CA GLU A 74 9.90 -4.86 -9.38
C GLU A 74 8.76 -4.18 -8.61
N PRO A 75 9.03 -3.61 -7.43
CA PRO A 75 8.02 -2.87 -6.67
C PRO A 75 7.71 -1.54 -7.37
N ILE A 76 6.49 -1.03 -7.18
CA ILE A 76 6.08 0.30 -7.65
C ILE A 76 6.82 1.40 -6.88
N PHE A 77 7.12 1.12 -5.61
CA PHE A 77 7.77 2.04 -4.70
C PHE A 77 8.54 1.28 -3.64
N ASP A 78 9.66 1.85 -3.21
CA ASP A 78 10.55 1.32 -2.19
C ASP A 78 11.06 2.48 -1.32
N ALA A 79 10.80 2.41 -0.02
CA ALA A 79 11.30 3.36 0.96
C ALA A 79 11.98 2.63 2.11
N LYS A 80 13.01 3.29 2.64
CA LYS A 80 13.74 2.82 3.82
C LYS A 80 12.83 2.89 5.04
N VAL A 81 12.45 1.75 5.59
CA VAL A 81 11.56 1.64 6.74
C VAL A 81 12.24 1.02 7.97
N ALA A 82 11.88 1.52 9.14
CA ALA A 82 12.17 0.86 10.39
C ALA A 82 11.19 -0.30 10.57
N THR A 83 11.64 -1.45 11.08
CA THR A 83 10.86 -2.70 11.03
C THR A 83 10.57 -3.32 12.39
N ARG A 84 11.15 -2.77 13.46
CA ARG A 84 10.95 -3.31 14.82
C ARG A 84 9.47 -3.23 15.25
N SER A 85 8.94 -4.35 15.70
CA SER A 85 7.56 -4.47 16.20
C SER A 85 6.54 -4.03 15.13
N GLU A 86 5.70 -3.04 15.43
CA GLU A 86 4.62 -2.53 14.57
C GLU A 86 5.11 -1.46 13.57
N ARG A 87 6.43 -1.23 13.46
CA ARG A 87 7.01 -0.29 12.49
C ARG A 87 7.13 -0.94 11.11
N GLY A 88 7.09 -0.14 10.07
CA GLY A 88 7.32 -0.58 8.69
C GLY A 88 6.59 0.29 7.69
N MET A 89 6.27 -0.29 6.53
CA MET A 89 5.25 0.22 5.61
C MET A 89 3.86 -0.17 6.13
N LEU A 90 3.02 0.80 6.49
CA LEU A 90 1.84 0.56 7.35
C LEU A 90 0.50 0.98 6.74
N GLY A 91 0.47 2.09 6.00
CA GLY A 91 -0.79 2.65 5.50
C GLY A 91 -0.69 3.08 4.04
N ILE A 92 -1.77 2.86 3.31
CA ILE A 92 -1.98 3.35 1.94
C ILE A 92 -3.39 3.91 1.82
N ALA A 93 -3.53 5.07 1.19
CA ALA A 93 -4.82 5.64 0.81
C ALA A 93 -4.73 6.29 -0.57
N ILE A 94 -5.82 6.23 -1.34
CA ILE A 94 -5.89 6.77 -2.70
C ILE A 94 -6.98 7.82 -2.76
N SER A 95 -6.65 8.99 -3.29
CA SER A 95 -7.60 10.09 -3.54
C SER A 95 -7.63 10.43 -5.02
N SER A 96 -8.82 10.77 -5.53
CA SER A 96 -9.00 11.24 -6.91
C SER A 96 -9.62 12.64 -6.90
N LYS A 97 -9.04 13.56 -7.68
CA LYS A 97 -9.57 14.90 -7.91
C LYS A 97 -9.80 15.08 -9.40
N TYR A 98 -11.01 15.44 -9.80
CA TYR A 98 -11.27 15.82 -11.19
C TYR A 98 -10.47 17.08 -11.54
N LYS A 99 -9.79 17.06 -12.69
CA LYS A 99 -9.19 18.24 -13.27
C LYS A 99 -10.34 19.16 -13.67
N THR A 100 -10.55 20.23 -12.90
CA THR A 100 -11.41 21.32 -13.34
C THR A 100 -10.66 22.07 -14.42
N ASN A 101 -11.23 22.14 -15.63
CA ASN A 101 -10.73 23.06 -16.64
C ASN A 101 -10.91 24.49 -16.10
N GLU A 102 -9.84 25.10 -15.59
CA GLU A 102 -9.81 26.54 -15.25
C GLU A 102 -9.76 27.38 -16.54
N GLN A 103 -10.81 27.30 -17.36
CA GLN A 103 -11.18 28.26 -18.40
C GLN A 103 -12.66 28.02 -18.75
N VAL A 104 -13.58 28.32 -17.84
CA VAL A 104 -14.99 28.53 -18.23
C VAL A 104 -15.27 30.00 -18.12
N ASN A 105 -15.04 30.72 -19.22
CA ASN A 105 -15.70 32.00 -19.44
C ASN A 105 -17.21 31.74 -19.33
N ASN A 106 -17.86 32.44 -18.40
CA ASN A 106 -19.28 32.32 -18.08
C ASN A 106 -20.16 32.20 -19.34
N GLN A 107 -20.66 31.01 -19.64
CA GLN A 107 -21.99 30.76 -20.21
C GLN A 107 -22.22 29.26 -20.39
N GLN A 108 -23.38 28.81 -19.89
CA GLN A 108 -23.97 27.47 -19.99
C GLN A 108 -23.53 26.44 -18.92
N LYS A 109 -24.14 26.66 -17.75
CA LYS A 109 -24.36 25.68 -16.69
C LYS A 109 -25.42 24.67 -17.15
N GLY A 110 -25.01 23.43 -17.37
CA GLY A 110 -25.92 22.29 -17.49
C GLY A 110 -25.49 21.29 -18.56
N ASP A 111 -24.57 20.39 -18.20
CA ASP A 111 -24.42 19.14 -18.93
C ASP A 111 -24.05 18.03 -17.94
N TYR A 112 -24.90 17.00 -17.85
CA TYR A 112 -24.62 15.80 -17.07
C TYR A 112 -23.85 14.85 -17.97
N HIS A 113 -22.51 14.88 -17.88
CA HIS A 113 -21.68 13.93 -18.59
C HIS A 113 -21.72 12.55 -17.89
N TYR A 114 -22.10 11.52 -18.64
CA TYR A 114 -21.79 10.13 -18.30
C TYR A 114 -20.29 9.94 -18.54
N ASP A 115 -19.51 9.83 -17.46
CA ASP A 115 -18.06 9.68 -17.53
C ASP A 115 -17.70 8.31 -18.11
N VAL A 116 -17.26 8.29 -19.38
CA VAL A 116 -16.26 7.30 -19.81
C VAL A 116 -15.05 7.51 -18.91
N GLU A 117 -14.50 6.43 -18.34
CA GLU A 117 -13.40 6.43 -17.37
C GLU A 117 -12.08 6.86 -18.04
N ASP A 118 -12.01 8.14 -18.40
CA ASP A 118 -10.82 8.77 -18.95
C ASP A 118 -9.91 9.19 -17.80
N SER A 119 -8.97 8.30 -17.47
CA SER A 119 -7.95 8.51 -16.43
C SER A 119 -7.14 9.81 -16.65
N SER A 120 -7.11 10.36 -17.87
CA SER A 120 -6.42 11.62 -18.16
C SER A 120 -7.05 12.86 -17.50
N LYS A 121 -8.31 12.76 -17.06
CA LYS A 121 -9.10 13.87 -16.47
C LYS A 121 -9.11 13.91 -14.94
N LYS A 122 -8.42 13.00 -14.26
CA LYS A 122 -8.31 12.98 -12.79
C LYS A 122 -6.86 13.07 -12.37
N ASP A 123 -6.57 13.96 -11.43
CA ASP A 123 -5.36 13.85 -10.63
C ASP A 123 -5.63 12.78 -9.58
N LYS A 124 -4.75 11.79 -9.51
CA LYS A 124 -4.81 10.75 -8.49
C LYS A 124 -3.60 10.93 -7.58
N TYR A 125 -3.84 10.81 -6.28
CA TYR A 125 -2.82 10.94 -5.25
C TYR A 125 -2.80 9.70 -4.40
N VAL A 126 -1.60 9.19 -4.12
CA VAL A 126 -1.37 8.09 -3.18
C VAL A 126 -0.72 8.66 -1.93
N PHE A 127 -1.28 8.28 -0.78
CA PHE A 127 -0.74 8.62 0.51
C PHE A 127 -0.14 7.37 1.13
N LEU A 128 1.16 7.41 1.45
CA LEU A 128 1.85 6.32 2.13
C LEU A 128 2.23 6.73 3.55
N TYR A 129 1.90 5.86 4.50
CA TYR A 129 2.23 6.02 5.90
C TYR A 129 3.20 4.91 6.34
N PHE A 130 4.38 5.31 6.81
CA PHE A 130 5.42 4.39 7.24
C PHE A 130 6.32 4.97 8.33
N THR A 131 7.00 4.09 9.07
CA THR A 131 8.06 4.50 10.00
C THR A 131 9.37 4.59 9.24
N GLU A 132 9.84 5.79 8.95
CA GLU A 132 11.02 6.05 8.12
C GLU A 132 12.33 5.69 8.84
N ALA A 133 13.23 5.01 8.12
CA ALA A 133 14.59 4.69 8.56
C ALA A 133 15.64 5.61 7.92
N LYS A 134 16.81 5.69 8.57
CA LYS A 134 17.89 6.59 8.14
C LYS A 134 18.65 6.10 6.91
N THR A 135 18.99 4.81 6.87
CA THR A 135 20.01 4.29 5.94
C THR A 135 19.53 3.12 5.11
N SER A 136 18.79 2.20 5.71
CA SER A 136 18.29 0.96 5.11
C SER A 136 17.13 0.43 5.92
N ASP A 137 16.42 -0.55 5.37
CA ASP A 137 15.35 -1.25 6.07
C ASP A 137 15.87 -1.95 7.32
N GLY A 138 15.08 -1.87 8.38
CA GLY A 138 15.34 -2.55 9.64
C GLY A 138 16.60 -2.11 10.38
N VAL A 139 17.22 -0.97 10.04
CA VAL A 139 18.40 -0.45 10.78
C VAL A 139 18.11 -0.25 12.28
N ASP A 140 16.83 -0.12 12.65
CA ASP A 140 16.39 -0.01 14.03
C ASP A 140 16.35 -1.35 14.80
N MET A 141 16.53 -2.48 14.10
CA MET A 141 16.73 -3.80 14.72
C MET A 141 18.07 -3.89 15.45
N ASP A 142 19.08 -3.14 14.98
CA ASP A 142 20.40 -3.02 15.62
C ASP A 142 20.45 -1.97 16.75
N GLY A 143 19.29 -1.40 17.11
CA GLY A 143 19.15 -0.42 18.19
C GLY A 143 19.23 1.03 17.73
N SER A 144 19.37 1.29 16.42
CA SER A 144 19.21 2.65 15.89
C SER A 144 17.78 3.13 16.08
N ASN A 145 17.59 4.44 16.28
CA ASN A 145 16.25 5.01 16.28
C ASN A 145 15.78 5.31 14.85
N PRO A 146 14.50 5.03 14.53
CA PRO A 146 13.89 5.50 13.30
C PRO A 146 13.95 7.04 13.22
N ILE A 147 13.79 7.58 12.01
CA ILE A 147 13.51 9.00 11.83
C ILE A 147 12.16 9.34 12.47
N GLY A 148 11.15 8.50 12.25
CA GLY A 148 9.83 8.62 12.85
C GLY A 148 8.73 8.19 11.90
N ASN A 149 7.48 8.36 12.32
CA ASN A 149 6.33 8.09 11.46
C ASN A 149 6.13 9.25 10.47
N ARG A 150 5.89 8.91 9.21
CA ARG A 150 5.73 9.86 8.12
C ARG A 150 4.49 9.54 7.31
N LEU A 151 3.87 10.59 6.80
CA LEU A 151 2.81 10.51 5.80
C LEU A 151 3.29 11.32 4.59
N TYR A 152 3.48 10.66 3.46
CA TYR A 152 3.85 11.29 2.20
C TYR A 152 2.69 11.23 1.22
N ARG A 153 2.60 12.24 0.36
CA ARG A 153 1.69 12.29 -0.78
C ARG A 153 2.53 12.17 -2.06
N TYR A 154 2.07 11.33 -2.98
CA TYR A 154 2.64 11.12 -4.29
C TYR A 154 1.57 11.33 -5.35
N GLU A 155 1.91 11.98 -6.46
CA GLU A 155 1.10 11.95 -7.66
C GLU A 155 1.16 10.55 -8.29
N LEU A 156 0.00 10.01 -8.67
CA LEU A 156 -0.09 8.75 -9.39
C LEU A 156 -0.06 9.01 -10.89
N ILE A 157 1.04 8.62 -11.53
CA ILE A 157 1.30 8.82 -12.94
C ILE A 157 0.87 7.58 -13.71
N ASN A 158 0.03 7.77 -14.73
CA ASN A 158 -0.45 6.73 -15.64
C ASN A 158 -0.98 5.47 -14.90
N ASP A 159 -1.59 5.65 -13.73
CA ASP A 159 -2.14 4.57 -12.91
C ASP A 159 -1.16 3.45 -12.51
N THR A 160 0.15 3.70 -12.60
CA THR A 160 1.16 2.64 -12.41
C THR A 160 2.42 3.10 -11.69
N GLN A 161 2.66 4.40 -11.57
CA GLN A 161 3.91 4.96 -11.03
C GLN A 161 3.63 6.06 -10.01
N LEU A 162 4.50 6.19 -9.01
CA LEU A 162 4.44 7.26 -8.03
C LEU A 162 5.47 8.35 -8.37
N GLY A 163 4.97 9.56 -8.65
CA GLY A 163 5.76 10.77 -8.81
C GLY A 163 5.88 11.54 -7.49
N ASN A 164 7.02 12.21 -7.29
CA ASN A 164 7.18 13.15 -6.19
C ASN A 164 6.63 14.51 -6.60
N ASP A 165 5.79 15.12 -5.75
CA ASP A 165 5.22 16.46 -5.96
C ASP A 165 6.25 17.60 -5.82
N ASN A 166 7.54 17.29 -5.66
CA ASN A 166 8.61 18.27 -5.50
C ASN A 166 9.29 18.54 -6.85
N ASN A 167 8.70 19.41 -7.66
CA ASN A 167 9.41 20.14 -8.72
C ASN A 167 9.03 21.62 -8.67
#